data_AF-A0A520J7B8-F1
#
_entry.id   AF-A0A520J7B8-F1
#
_cell.length_a   1.000
_cell.length_b   1.000
_cell.length_c   1.000
_cell.angle_alpha   90.00
_cell.angle_beta   90.00
_cell.angle_gamma   90.00
#
_symmetry.space_group_name_H-M   'P 1'
#
loop_
_entity.id
_entity.type
_entity.pdbx_description
1 polymer ?
#
loop_
_entity_poly.entity_id
_entity_poly.type
_entity_poly.pdbx_seq_one_letter_code
_entity_poly.pdbx_strand_id
1 'polypeptide(L)'
;SDIDNLKRKLDAGASRAITQFFFSPEAYFRFRDRVAAAGITAQILPGILPVSNVAQTRKFAGLCGAEIPAWMDRLFEGLDDHPAARQLVAATIAAEMCRRLYAGGVKDFHFYTLNRAELAYAICHMLGVRAKPFDKVAAA
;
A
#
# COMPACT_ATOMS: atom_id res chain seq x y z
N SER A 1 14.96 -15.14 -12.76
CA SER A 1 14.38 -13.78 -12.66
C SER A 1 13.72 -13.60 -11.29
N ASP A 2 13.40 -12.37 -10.88
CA ASP A 2 12.70 -12.09 -9.61
C ASP A 2 11.34 -12.81 -9.47
N ILE A 3 10.63 -12.99 -10.59
CA ILE A 3 9.36 -13.74 -10.61
C ILE A 3 9.63 -15.24 -10.40
N ASP A 4 10.71 -15.79 -10.93
CA ASP A 4 11.08 -17.19 -10.67
C ASP A 4 11.42 -17.39 -9.18
N ASN A 5 12.05 -16.41 -8.55
CA ASN A 5 12.31 -16.43 -7.10
C ASN A 5 11.01 -16.36 -6.30
N LEU A 6 10.06 -15.54 -6.72
CA LEU A 6 8.72 -15.52 -6.14
C LEU A 6 8.04 -16.89 -6.27
N LYS A 7 8.06 -17.48 -7.47
CA LYS A 7 7.49 -18.81 -7.74
C LYS A 7 8.09 -19.86 -6.80
N ARG A 8 9.43 -19.92 -6.70
CA ARG A 8 10.15 -20.84 -5.80
C ARG A 8 9.72 -20.71 -4.34
N LYS A 9 9.48 -19.50 -3.83
CA LYS A 9 9.01 -19.29 -2.45
C LYS A 9 7.58 -19.81 -2.25
N LEU A 10 6.72 -19.63 -3.24
CA LEU A 10 5.34 -20.12 -3.21
C LEU A 10 5.30 -21.65 -3.32
N ASP A 11 6.08 -22.22 -4.23
CA ASP A 11 6.24 -23.68 -4.39
C ASP A 11 6.82 -24.33 -3.12
N ALA A 12 7.64 -23.60 -2.36
CA ALA A 12 8.16 -24.03 -1.06
C ALA A 12 7.15 -23.95 0.10
N GLY A 13 5.90 -23.52 -0.17
CA GLY A 13 4.80 -23.54 0.82
C GLY A 13 4.30 -22.17 1.27
N ALA A 14 4.81 -21.06 0.73
CA ALA A 14 4.21 -19.75 1.01
C ALA A 14 2.80 -19.66 0.39
N SER A 15 1.82 -19.22 1.19
CA SER A 15 0.40 -19.18 0.78
C SER A 15 -0.02 -17.88 0.09
N ARG A 16 0.75 -16.80 0.27
CA ARG A 16 0.48 -15.47 -0.28
C ARG A 16 1.77 -14.68 -0.42
N ALA A 17 1.75 -13.64 -1.24
CA ALA A 17 2.84 -12.67 -1.32
C ALA A 17 2.33 -11.27 -0.99
N ILE A 18 3.17 -10.47 -0.35
CA ILE A 18 2.93 -9.05 -0.11
C ILE A 18 3.98 -8.29 -0.92
N THR A 19 3.56 -7.33 -1.74
CA THR A 19 4.49 -6.51 -2.51
C THR A 19 5.20 -5.51 -1.60
N GLN A 20 6.37 -5.04 -2.03
CA GLN A 20 6.90 -3.77 -1.53
C GLN A 20 5.91 -2.63 -1.83
N PHE A 21 6.01 -1.50 -1.12
CA PHE A 21 5.24 -0.32 -1.45
C PHE A 21 5.58 0.25 -2.83
N PHE A 22 4.60 0.93 -3.41
CA PHE A 22 4.67 1.57 -4.71
C PHE A 22 3.78 2.82 -4.71
N PHE A 23 3.98 3.71 -5.68
CA PHE A 23 3.25 4.98 -5.79
C PHE A 23 2.40 5.08 -7.07
N SER A 24 2.31 3.98 -7.83
CA SER A 24 1.52 3.87 -9.06
C SER A 24 0.73 2.55 -9.06
N PRO A 25 -0.62 2.58 -9.11
CA PRO A 25 -1.45 1.39 -9.32
C PRO A 25 -1.06 0.59 -10.56
N GLU A 26 -0.64 1.28 -11.63
CA GLU A 26 -0.23 0.66 -12.90
C GLU A 26 1.01 -0.20 -12.73
N ALA A 27 1.96 0.21 -11.88
CA ALA A 27 3.13 -0.60 -11.57
C ALA A 27 2.72 -1.93 -10.91
N TYR A 28 1.77 -1.88 -9.97
CA TYR A 28 1.21 -3.08 -9.35
C TYR A 28 0.46 -3.96 -10.37
N PHE A 29 -0.41 -3.38 -11.22
CA PHE A 29 -1.15 -4.17 -12.20
C PHE A 29 -0.24 -4.84 -13.22
N ARG A 30 0.76 -4.13 -13.76
CA ARG A 30 1.77 -4.72 -14.65
C ARG A 30 2.52 -5.86 -13.97
N PHE A 31 2.88 -5.71 -12.69
CA PHE A 31 3.53 -6.77 -11.93
C PHE A 31 2.60 -7.98 -11.74
N ARG A 32 1.35 -7.75 -11.33
CA ARG A 32 0.33 -8.80 -11.18
C ARG A 32 0.13 -9.58 -12.47
N ASP A 33 0.03 -8.90 -13.60
CA ASP A 33 -0.19 -9.53 -14.90
C ASP A 33 1.03 -10.38 -15.32
N ARG A 34 2.25 -9.91 -15.05
CA ARG A 34 3.48 -10.71 -15.27
C ARG A 34 3.56 -11.95 -14.35
N VAL A 35 3.14 -11.81 -13.10
CA VAL A 35 3.08 -12.93 -12.13
C VAL A 35 2.04 -13.97 -12.61
N ALA A 36 0.87 -13.53 -13.05
CA ALA A 36 -0.15 -14.40 -13.63
C ALA A 36 0.34 -15.10 -14.91
N ALA A 37 1.04 -14.38 -15.80
CA ALA A 37 1.64 -14.96 -17.01
C ALA A 37 2.71 -16.03 -16.72
N ALA A 38 3.35 -15.99 -15.55
CA ALA A 38 4.28 -17.02 -15.07
C ALA A 38 3.58 -18.23 -14.40
N GLY A 39 2.24 -18.29 -14.47
CA GLY A 39 1.44 -19.37 -13.91
C GLY A 39 1.36 -19.36 -12.38
N ILE A 40 1.60 -18.22 -11.73
CA ILE A 40 1.43 -18.06 -10.29
C ILE A 40 -0.02 -17.65 -10.02
N THR A 41 -0.76 -18.49 -9.29
CA THR A 41 -2.16 -18.27 -8.91
C THR A 41 -2.33 -17.78 -7.47
N ALA A 42 -1.25 -17.76 -6.69
CA ALA A 42 -1.27 -17.27 -5.32
C ALA A 42 -1.64 -15.79 -5.26
N GLN A 43 -2.28 -15.39 -4.16
CA GLN A 43 -2.71 -14.02 -3.97
C GLN A 43 -1.51 -13.08 -3.75
N ILE A 44 -1.48 -11.98 -4.52
CA ILE A 44 -0.47 -10.93 -4.43
C ILE A 44 -1.09 -9.68 -3.82
N LEU A 45 -0.86 -9.47 -2.52
CA LEU A 45 -1.40 -8.33 -1.79
C LEU A 45 -0.54 -7.08 -2.03
N PRO A 46 -1.14 -5.95 -2.43
CA PRO A 46 -0.40 -4.70 -2.50
C PRO A 46 -0.02 -4.21 -1.11
N GLY A 47 1.28 -3.95 -0.92
CA GLY A 47 1.81 -3.19 0.20
C GLY A 47 1.59 -1.70 -0.03
N ILE A 48 0.87 -1.04 0.88
CA ILE A 48 0.53 0.38 0.82
C ILE A 48 1.28 1.10 1.91
N LEU A 49 2.08 2.10 1.53
CA LEU A 49 2.75 3.02 2.46
C LEU A 49 2.03 4.37 2.41
N PRO A 50 1.28 4.76 3.46
CA PRO A 50 0.74 6.10 3.56
C PRO A 50 1.87 7.12 3.79
N VAL A 51 2.16 7.94 2.77
CA VAL A 51 3.32 8.85 2.75
C VAL A 51 3.09 10.06 3.63
N SER A 52 3.36 9.95 4.94
CA SER A 52 3.23 11.09 5.85
C SER A 52 4.46 12.01 5.90
N ASN A 53 5.60 11.56 5.39
CA ASN A 53 6.86 12.32 5.33
C ASN A 53 7.59 12.02 4.02
N VAL A 54 7.57 12.97 3.08
CA VAL A 54 8.17 12.79 1.76
C VAL A 54 9.69 12.67 1.80
N ALA A 55 10.38 13.38 2.69
CA ALA A 55 11.83 13.23 2.82
C ALA A 55 12.20 11.78 3.23
N GLN A 56 11.45 11.21 4.16
CA GLN A 56 11.61 9.82 4.56
C GLN A 56 11.24 8.85 3.42
N THR A 57 10.15 9.15 2.70
CA THR A 57 9.72 8.35 1.56
C THR A 57 10.72 8.37 0.41
N ARG A 58 11.36 9.50 0.10
CA ARG A 58 12.46 9.60 -0.88
C ARG A 58 13.62 8.68 -0.51
N LYS A 59 14.00 8.68 0.78
CA LYS A 59 15.05 7.78 1.28
C LYS A 59 14.67 6.32 1.10
N PHE A 60 13.45 5.93 1.47
CA PHE A 60 13.00 4.54 1.32
C PHE A 60 12.85 4.14 -0.15
N ALA A 61 12.30 5.02 -0.99
CA ALA A 61 12.13 4.81 -2.43
C ALA A 61 13.46 4.56 -3.13
N GLY A 62 14.49 5.37 -2.83
CA GLY A 62 15.85 5.17 -3.35
C GLY A 62 16.49 3.85 -2.89
N LEU A 63 16.15 3.33 -1.70
CA LEU A 63 16.68 2.07 -1.19
C LEU A 63 15.99 0.84 -1.76
N CYS A 64 14.71 0.93 -2.13
CA CYS A 64 13.93 -0.20 -2.64
C CYS A 64 13.65 -0.16 -4.15
N GLY A 65 14.12 0.88 -4.85
CA GLY A 65 13.91 1.07 -6.29
C GLY A 65 12.48 1.47 -6.65
N ALA A 66 11.69 1.93 -5.68
CA ALA A 66 10.36 2.48 -5.97
C ALA A 66 10.50 3.88 -6.59
N GLU A 67 9.75 4.13 -7.67
CA GLU A 67 9.72 5.44 -8.32
C GLU A 67 8.62 6.31 -7.70
N ILE A 68 8.98 7.50 -7.21
CA ILE A 68 8.02 8.52 -6.79
C ILE A 68 7.69 9.36 -8.03
N PRO A 69 6.42 9.45 -8.45
CA PRO A 69 6.05 10.29 -9.57
C PRO A 69 6.36 11.76 -9.28
N ALA A 70 6.91 12.49 -10.25
CA ALA A 70 7.27 13.90 -10.07
C ALA A 70 6.07 14.81 -9.66
N TRP A 71 4.85 14.46 -10.08
CA TRP A 71 3.64 15.18 -9.63
C TRP A 71 3.37 14.98 -8.14
N MET A 72 3.70 13.80 -7.60
CA MET A 72 3.52 13.50 -6.19
C MET A 72 4.52 14.30 -5.37
N ASP A 73 5.78 14.34 -5.78
CA ASP A 73 6.79 15.17 -5.12
C ASP A 73 6.37 16.64 -5.03
N ARG A 74 5.89 17.22 -6.15
CA ARG A 74 5.41 18.61 -6.17
C ARG A 74 4.26 18.90 -5.23
N LEU A 75 3.37 17.94 -4.97
CA LEU A 75 2.25 18.14 -4.04
C LEU A 75 2.70 18.31 -2.58
N PHE A 76 3.91 17.86 -2.26
CA PHE A 76 4.44 17.94 -0.90
C PHE A 76 5.48 19.06 -0.72
N GLU A 77 5.88 19.74 -1.80
CA GLU A 77 6.76 20.91 -1.72
C GLU A 77 6.12 22.00 -0.84
N GLY A 78 6.89 22.54 0.10
CA GLY A 78 6.44 23.59 1.02
C GLY A 78 5.53 23.13 2.17
N LEU A 79 5.28 21.82 2.34
CA LEU A 79 4.48 21.29 3.46
C LEU A 79 5.30 20.87 4.68
N ASP A 80 6.60 21.16 4.72
CA ASP A 80 7.51 20.69 5.77
C ASP A 80 7.10 21.22 7.15
N ASP A 81 6.74 22.51 7.23
CA ASP A 81 6.28 23.19 8.44
C ASP A 81 4.76 23.09 8.67
N HIS A 82 4.04 22.36 7.81
CA HIS A 82 2.58 22.21 7.85
C HIS A 82 2.16 20.74 8.01
N PRO A 83 2.40 20.13 9.19
CA PRO A 83 2.20 18.70 9.40
C PRO A 83 0.74 18.26 9.18
N ALA A 84 -0.25 19.08 9.54
CA ALA A 84 -1.67 18.75 9.32
C ALA A 84 -2.03 18.70 7.83
N ALA A 85 -1.60 19.68 7.05
CA ALA A 85 -1.82 19.70 5.60
C ALA A 85 -1.10 18.53 4.91
N ARG A 86 0.15 18.25 5.32
CA ARG A 86 0.92 17.11 4.84
C ARG A 86 0.19 15.77 5.06
N GLN A 87 -0.40 15.59 6.24
CA GLN A 87 -1.19 14.38 6.56
C GLN A 87 -2.45 14.26 5.69
N LEU A 88 -3.14 15.36 5.42
CA LEU A 88 -4.32 15.35 4.54
C LEU A 88 -3.97 15.00 3.09
N VAL A 89 -2.88 15.57 2.56
CA VAL A 89 -2.39 15.25 1.21
C VAL A 89 -1.98 13.77 1.13
N ALA A 90 -1.25 13.28 2.13
CA ALA A 90 -0.87 11.87 2.26
C ALA A 90 -2.07 10.93 2.26
N ALA A 91 -3.08 11.23 3.10
CA ALA A 91 -4.30 10.45 3.19
C ALA A 91 -5.03 10.40 1.84
N THR A 92 -5.14 11.56 1.18
CA THR A 92 -5.85 11.70 -0.11
C THR A 92 -5.18 10.86 -1.20
N ILE A 93 -3.85 10.94 -1.31
CA ILE A 93 -3.08 10.16 -2.29
C ILE A 93 -3.22 8.65 -2.04
N ALA A 94 -3.04 8.22 -0.79
CA ALA A 94 -3.12 6.81 -0.43
C ALA A 94 -4.54 6.26 -0.64
N ALA A 95 -5.57 7.04 -0.29
CA ALA A 95 -6.97 6.69 -0.50
C ALA A 95 -7.30 6.53 -1.99
N GLU A 96 -6.87 7.48 -2.83
CA GLU A 96 -7.08 7.41 -4.27
C GLU A 96 -6.35 6.20 -4.87
N MET A 97 -5.12 5.93 -4.46
CA MET A 97 -4.38 4.73 -4.87
C MET A 97 -5.14 3.45 -4.49
N CYS A 98 -5.60 3.33 -3.25
CA CYS A 98 -6.40 2.20 -2.78
C CYS A 98 -7.73 2.07 -3.54
N ARG A 99 -8.42 3.17 -3.83
CA ARG A 99 -9.67 3.18 -4.62
C ARG A 99 -9.43 2.67 -6.04
N ARG A 100 -8.36 3.11 -6.70
CA ARG A 100 -7.98 2.65 -8.04
C ARG A 100 -7.60 1.17 -8.06
N LEU A 101 -6.84 0.71 -7.06
CA LEU A 101 -6.53 -0.71 -6.87
C LEU A 101 -7.82 -1.53 -6.67
N TYR A 102 -8.74 -1.03 -5.84
CA TYR A 102 -10.02 -1.69 -5.57
C TYR A 102 -10.90 -1.83 -6.82
N ALA A 103 -10.94 -0.78 -7.64
CA ALA A 103 -11.62 -0.79 -8.94
C ALA A 103 -10.96 -1.78 -9.92
N GLY A 104 -9.63 -1.95 -9.86
CA GLY A 104 -8.88 -2.95 -10.63
C GLY A 104 -8.94 -4.39 -10.08
N GLY A 105 -9.86 -4.66 -9.13
CA GLY A 105 -10.15 -6.01 -8.63
C GLY A 105 -9.40 -6.40 -7.35
N VAL A 106 -8.56 -5.53 -6.78
CA VAL A 106 -7.91 -5.80 -5.48
C VAL A 106 -8.95 -5.72 -4.36
N LYS A 107 -8.97 -6.71 -3.46
CA LYS A 107 -9.87 -6.72 -2.29
C LYS A 107 -9.14 -6.80 -0.95
N ASP A 108 -7.86 -7.14 -0.97
CA ASP A 108 -7.02 -7.23 0.22
C ASP A 108 -5.86 -6.25 0.10
N PHE A 109 -5.54 -5.58 1.21
CA PHE A 109 -4.51 -4.56 1.29
C PHE A 109 -3.62 -4.84 2.50
N HIS A 110 -2.32 -4.57 2.36
CA HIS A 110 -1.39 -4.57 3.48
C HIS A 110 -0.89 -3.15 3.73
N PHE A 111 -1.13 -2.59 4.92
CA PHE A 111 -0.69 -1.23 5.25
C PHE A 111 0.61 -1.25 6.06
N TYR A 112 1.64 -0.57 5.55
CA TYR A 112 2.83 -0.23 6.31
C TYR A 112 2.51 0.98 7.20
N THR A 113 2.07 0.72 8.42
CA THR A 113 1.58 1.76 9.35
C THR A 113 2.68 2.63 9.94
N LEU A 114 3.92 2.12 9.99
CA LEU A 114 5.04 2.75 10.71
C LEU A 114 4.66 3.11 12.16
N ASN A 115 3.92 2.21 12.82
CA ASN A 115 3.38 2.37 14.18
C ASN A 115 2.42 3.56 14.36
N ARG A 116 1.77 4.01 13.28
CA ARG A 116 0.73 5.06 13.29
C ARG A 116 -0.56 4.56 12.69
N ALA A 117 -1.67 4.73 13.39
CA ALA A 117 -2.94 4.11 13.03
C ALA A 117 -3.83 5.01 12.17
N GLU A 118 -3.67 6.32 12.25
CA GLU A 118 -4.63 7.33 11.78
C GLU A 118 -4.89 7.22 10.28
N LEU A 119 -3.83 7.17 9.47
CA LEU A 119 -3.94 7.07 8.01
C LEU A 119 -4.50 5.72 7.56
N ALA A 120 -3.99 4.63 8.14
CA ALA A 120 -4.47 3.29 7.80
C ALA A 120 -5.95 3.13 8.17
N TYR A 121 -6.35 3.64 9.34
CA TYR A 121 -7.74 3.64 9.80
C TYR A 121 -8.65 4.43 8.86
N ALA A 122 -8.26 5.66 8.50
CA ALA A 122 -9.04 6.51 7.60
C ALA A 122 -9.23 5.83 6.23
N ILE A 123 -8.17 5.23 5.68
CA ILE A 123 -8.24 4.52 4.40
C ILE A 123 -9.14 3.28 4.50
N CYS A 124 -9.01 2.48 5.56
CA CYS A 124 -9.94 1.36 5.81
C CYS A 124 -11.39 1.83 5.82
N HIS A 125 -11.69 2.92 6.52
CA HIS A 125 -13.03 3.49 6.59
C HIS A 125 -13.56 3.91 5.21
N MET A 126 -12.72 4.58 4.40
CA MET A 126 -13.07 4.97 3.03
C MET A 126 -13.30 3.78 2.10
N LEU A 127 -12.61 2.66 2.32
CA LEU A 127 -12.83 1.40 1.61
C LEU A 127 -14.05 0.62 2.13
N GLY A 128 -14.79 1.16 3.10
CA GLY A 128 -15.97 0.52 3.70
C GLY A 128 -15.64 -0.48 4.82
N VAL A 129 -14.37 -0.62 5.21
CA VAL A 129 -13.96 -1.46 6.34
C VAL A 129 -14.14 -0.67 7.63
N ARG A 130 -15.14 -1.05 8.42
CA ARG A 130 -15.52 -0.39 9.67
C ARG A 130 -15.14 -1.25 10.86
N ALA A 131 -14.85 -0.60 11.99
CA ALA A 131 -14.76 -1.29 13.26
C ALA A 131 -16.08 -2.01 13.53
N LYS A 132 -16.01 -3.32 13.82
CA LYS A 132 -17.16 -4.03 14.35
C LYS A 132 -17.42 -3.47 15.76
N PRO A 133 -18.70 -3.35 16.19
CA PRO A 133 -19.01 -3.05 17.57
C PRO A 133 -18.21 -4.00 18.45
N PHE A 134 -17.56 -3.46 19.47
CA PHE A 134 -17.00 -4.29 20.53
C PHE A 134 -18.21 -4.85 21.27
N ASP A 135 -18.65 -6.05 20.91
CA ASP A 135 -19.55 -6.80 21.77
C ASP A 135 -18.81 -6.89 23.10
N LYS A 136 -19.39 -6.30 24.15
CA LYS A 136 -18.88 -6.48 25.50
C LYS A 136 -18.89 -7.98 25.73
N VAL A 137 -17.74 -8.63 25.60
CA VAL A 137 -17.52 -9.94 26.21
C VAL A 137 -17.82 -9.67 27.67
N ALA A 138 -19.00 -10.13 28.10
CA ALA A 138 -19.42 -10.02 29.48
C ALA A 138 -18.25 -10.54 30.32
N ALA A 139 -17.74 -9.68 31.18
CA ALA A 139 -16.76 -10.09 32.18
C ALA A 139 -17.40 -11.25 32.96
N ALA A 140 -16.88 -12.45 32.73
CA ALA A 140 -17.12 -13.62 33.55
C ALA A 140 -16.07 -13.66 34.67
#